data_AF-A0A1Y2SMU8-F1
#
_entry.id   AF-A0A1Y2SMU8-F1
#
_cell.length_a   1.000
_cell.length_b   1.000
_cell.length_c   1.000
_cell.angle_alpha   90.00
_cell.angle_beta   90.00
_cell.angle_gamma   90.00
#
_symmetry.space_group_name_H-M   'P 1'
#
loop_
_entity.id
_entity.type
_entity.pdbx_description
1 polymer ?
#
loop_
_entity_poly.entity_id
_entity_poly.type
_entity_poly.pdbx_seq_one_letter_code
_entity_poly.pdbx_strand_id
1 'polypeptide(L)'
;MKLRIIIMATSILSLPCVASHTQSENNHISKKVIDCKQLDGKPGQNGKDGIPNSHCENGGRGGDGKSPGQSGGNGGKGASGGDSGNGGDGGNGASGGGGAGGNGGAGGNGGAGGDGGNGGNGDANGGNGGSGGNGGDAGKGGKGGEGGKGGKNGGHDGHKGKDG
;
A
#
# COMPACT_ATOMS: atom_id res chain seq x y z
N MET A 1 -7.36 -71.23 -37.18
CA MET A 1 -6.49 -70.04 -37.22
C MET A 1 -7.19 -68.99 -38.06
N LYS A 2 -7.74 -67.94 -37.43
CA LYS A 2 -8.56 -66.92 -38.10
C LYS A 2 -7.67 -65.76 -38.53
N LEU A 3 -7.69 -65.52 -39.83
CA LEU A 3 -6.79 -64.68 -40.61
C LEU A 3 -7.10 -63.19 -40.37
N ARG A 4 -6.04 -62.40 -40.18
CA ARG A 4 -6.06 -60.94 -40.05
C ARG A 4 -6.31 -60.33 -41.43
N ILE A 5 -7.29 -59.42 -41.53
CA ILE A 5 -7.41 -58.52 -42.68
C ILE A 5 -7.47 -57.09 -42.13
N ILE A 6 -6.40 -56.36 -42.43
CA ILE A 6 -6.19 -54.94 -42.18
C ILE A 6 -6.88 -54.19 -43.34
N ILE A 7 -7.80 -53.26 -43.03
CA ILE A 7 -8.27 -52.27 -44.00
C ILE A 7 -8.07 -50.89 -43.39
N MET A 8 -7.07 -50.18 -43.92
CA MET A 8 -6.83 -48.76 -43.72
C MET A 8 -7.84 -47.97 -44.57
N ALA A 9 -8.66 -47.11 -43.96
CA ALA A 9 -9.45 -46.13 -44.69
C ALA A 9 -9.71 -44.88 -43.82
N THR A 10 -8.75 -43.94 -43.92
CA THR A 10 -8.94 -42.49 -43.95
C THR A 10 -10.17 -41.92 -43.22
N SER A 11 -9.96 -41.36 -42.03
CA SER A 11 -10.81 -40.27 -41.52
C SER A 11 -9.98 -39.01 -41.41
N ILE A 12 -10.33 -38.08 -42.28
CA ILE A 12 -9.68 -36.82 -42.56
C ILE A 12 -9.80 -35.95 -41.30
N LEU A 13 -8.64 -35.56 -40.78
CA LEU A 13 -8.49 -34.62 -39.69
C LEU A 13 -8.95 -33.23 -40.16
N SER A 14 -10.24 -32.94 -40.05
CA SER A 14 -10.79 -31.60 -40.29
C SER A 14 -10.58 -30.73 -39.06
N LEU A 15 -9.40 -30.09 -38.97
CA LEU A 15 -9.26 -28.88 -38.16
C LEU A 15 -10.02 -27.74 -38.87
N PRO A 16 -11.10 -27.17 -38.29
CA PRO A 16 -11.44 -25.81 -38.63
C PRO A 16 -10.29 -24.93 -38.15
N CYS A 17 -9.51 -24.44 -39.12
CA CYS A 17 -8.66 -23.27 -38.94
C CYS A 17 -9.60 -22.11 -38.59
N VAL A 18 -9.93 -21.96 -37.31
CA VAL A 18 -10.46 -20.71 -36.80
C VAL A 18 -9.35 -19.70 -36.99
N ALA A 19 -9.52 -18.88 -38.03
CA ALA A 19 -8.68 -17.75 -38.34
C ALA A 19 -8.33 -17.07 -37.02
N SER A 20 -7.05 -17.11 -36.67
CA SER A 20 -6.49 -16.13 -35.76
C SER A 20 -6.70 -14.79 -36.46
N HIS A 21 -7.85 -14.16 -36.21
CA HIS A 21 -7.88 -12.73 -36.10
C HIS A 21 -6.94 -12.41 -34.94
N THR A 22 -5.65 -12.39 -35.23
CA THR A 22 -4.77 -11.45 -34.58
C THR A 22 -5.32 -10.10 -35.03
N GLN A 23 -6.37 -9.67 -34.33
CA GLN A 23 -6.69 -8.28 -34.21
C GLN A 23 -5.38 -7.73 -33.64
N SER A 24 -4.56 -7.20 -34.54
CA SER A 24 -3.49 -6.30 -34.19
C SER A 24 -4.24 -5.13 -33.57
N GLU A 25 -4.58 -5.28 -32.30
CA GLU A 25 -4.74 -4.16 -31.42
C GLU A 25 -3.42 -3.44 -31.57
N ASN A 26 -3.49 -2.34 -32.33
CA ASN A 26 -2.60 -1.23 -32.14
C ASN A 26 -2.57 -1.01 -30.64
N ASN A 27 -1.64 -1.67 -29.95
CA ASN A 27 -1.07 -1.23 -28.71
C ASN A 27 -0.29 0.02 -29.09
N HIS A 28 -1.04 1.06 -29.46
CA HIS A 28 -0.80 2.37 -28.95
C HIS A 28 -0.74 2.14 -27.45
N ILE A 29 0.48 1.84 -26.98
CA ILE A 29 0.87 1.91 -25.59
C ILE A 29 0.51 3.35 -25.26
N SER A 30 -0.75 3.52 -24.89
CA SER A 30 -1.23 4.65 -24.15
C SER A 30 -0.42 4.47 -22.90
N LYS A 31 0.77 5.09 -22.87
CA LYS A 31 1.50 5.37 -21.65
C LYS A 31 0.42 5.96 -20.79
N LYS A 32 -0.21 5.11 -19.96
CA LYS A 32 -1.23 5.54 -19.04
C LYS A 32 -0.46 6.58 -18.26
N VAL A 33 -0.85 7.84 -18.42
CA VAL A 33 -0.24 8.92 -17.66
C VAL A 33 -0.70 8.63 -16.24
N ILE A 34 0.09 7.80 -15.55
CA ILE A 34 -0.21 7.36 -14.20
C ILE A 34 0.17 8.55 -13.35
N ASP A 35 -0.85 9.27 -12.88
CA ASP A 35 -0.65 10.24 -11.83
C ASP A 35 -0.23 9.49 -10.56
N CYS A 36 1.00 9.73 -10.08
CA CYS A 36 1.53 9.07 -8.89
C CYS A 36 0.66 9.30 -7.65
N LYS A 37 -0.17 10.35 -7.64
CA LYS A 37 -1.16 10.57 -6.56
C LYS A 37 -2.21 9.48 -6.45
N GLN A 38 -2.40 8.66 -7.48
CA GLN A 38 -3.28 7.48 -7.40
C GLN A 38 -2.69 6.34 -6.56
N LEU A 39 -1.41 6.44 -6.18
CA LEU A 39 -0.76 5.56 -5.22
C LEU A 39 -1.00 6.01 -3.78
N ASP A 40 -1.33 7.28 -3.53
CA ASP A 40 -1.61 7.77 -2.18
C ASP A 40 -2.88 7.11 -1.62
N GLY A 41 -2.82 6.74 -0.34
CA GLY A 41 -3.92 6.19 0.42
C GLY A 41 -4.99 7.26 0.67
N LYS A 42 -6.25 6.86 0.54
CA LYS A 42 -7.37 7.66 1.05
C LYS A 42 -7.36 7.67 2.57
N PRO A 43 -8.11 8.56 3.25
CA PRO A 43 -8.14 8.60 4.69
C PRO A 43 -8.39 7.21 5.34
N GLY A 44 -7.49 6.82 6.24
CA GLY A 44 -7.46 5.54 6.94
C GLY A 44 -7.00 4.34 6.10
N GLN A 45 -6.50 4.57 4.88
CA GLN A 45 -6.01 3.53 3.97
C GLN A 45 -4.51 3.68 3.73
N ASN A 46 -3.85 2.55 3.48
CA ASN A 46 -2.44 2.55 3.13
C ASN A 46 -2.20 3.14 1.74
N GLY A 47 -1.01 3.69 1.54
CA GLY A 47 -0.47 3.96 0.22
C GLY A 47 -0.18 2.66 -0.52
N LYS A 48 -0.12 2.74 -1.84
CA LYS A 48 0.25 1.65 -2.73
C LYS A 48 1.73 1.68 -3.03
N ASP A 49 2.28 0.53 -3.38
CA ASP A 49 3.67 0.41 -3.76
C ASP A 49 3.97 1.19 -5.06
N GLY A 50 5.22 1.62 -5.17
CA GLY A 50 5.74 2.27 -6.37
C GLY A 50 5.69 1.33 -7.57
N ILE A 51 5.63 1.95 -8.75
CA ILE A 51 5.52 1.26 -10.03
C ILE A 51 6.91 1.24 -10.70
N PRO A 52 7.50 0.05 -10.94
CA PRO A 52 8.81 -0.05 -11.58
C PRO A 52 8.82 0.54 -13.00
N ASN A 53 9.97 1.09 -13.42
CA ASN A 53 10.19 1.63 -14.76
C ASN A 53 9.21 2.76 -15.11
N SER A 54 8.90 3.59 -14.13
CA SER A 54 7.97 4.70 -14.28
C SER A 54 8.42 5.90 -13.47
N HIS A 55 7.83 7.06 -13.70
CA HIS A 55 8.07 8.23 -12.85
C HIS A 55 7.43 8.12 -11.45
N CYS A 56 6.72 7.02 -11.16
CA CYS A 56 6.06 6.73 -9.89
C CYS A 56 6.74 5.57 -9.14
N GLU A 57 8.06 5.52 -9.14
CA GLU A 57 8.82 4.46 -8.46
C GLU A 57 8.78 4.55 -6.94
N ASN A 58 8.42 5.70 -6.38
CA ASN A 58 8.21 5.84 -4.94
C ASN A 58 6.86 5.27 -4.54
N GLY A 59 6.81 4.67 -3.35
CA GLY A 59 5.55 4.29 -2.72
C GLY A 59 4.67 5.51 -2.44
N GLY A 60 3.37 5.33 -2.58
CA GLY A 60 2.39 6.34 -2.21
C GLY A 60 2.34 6.57 -0.70
N ARG A 61 1.96 7.78 -0.29
CA ARG A 61 1.78 8.10 1.13
C ARG A 61 0.55 7.39 1.70
N GLY A 62 0.61 6.94 2.95
CA GLY A 62 -0.58 6.49 3.68
C GLY A 62 -1.56 7.64 3.93
N GLY A 63 -2.86 7.35 3.87
CA GLY A 63 -3.86 8.37 4.15
C GLY A 63 -4.02 8.63 5.65
N ASP A 64 -4.26 9.87 6.03
CA ASP A 64 -4.46 10.24 7.44
C ASP A 64 -5.71 9.55 8.02
N GLY A 65 -5.78 9.36 9.34
CA GLY A 65 -6.95 8.78 9.98
C GLY A 65 -8.23 9.56 9.65
N LYS A 66 -9.32 8.84 9.39
CA LYS A 66 -10.59 9.43 8.94
C LYS A 66 -11.51 9.84 10.10
N SER A 67 -11.52 9.06 11.17
CA SER A 67 -12.43 9.25 12.31
C SER A 67 -11.64 9.47 13.59
N PRO A 68 -12.19 10.18 14.59
CA PRO A 68 -11.49 10.43 15.83
C PRO A 68 -10.86 9.20 16.48
N GLY A 69 -9.59 9.29 16.85
CA GLY A 69 -8.83 8.17 17.43
C GLY A 69 -8.37 7.11 16.42
N GLN A 70 -8.73 7.21 15.14
CA GLN A 70 -8.27 6.28 14.10
C GLN A 70 -6.82 6.56 13.72
N SER A 71 -6.01 5.52 13.58
CA SER A 71 -4.66 5.64 13.04
C SER A 71 -4.65 6.03 11.56
N GLY A 72 -3.55 6.66 11.14
CA GLY A 72 -3.24 6.81 9.72
C GLY A 72 -2.89 5.48 9.05
N GLY A 73 -3.01 5.42 7.74
CA GLY A 73 -2.55 4.31 6.92
C GLY A 73 -1.04 4.30 6.78
N ASN A 74 -0.46 3.15 6.49
CA ASN A 74 0.97 3.03 6.22
C ASN A 74 1.32 3.55 4.82
N GLY A 75 2.55 4.02 4.64
CA GLY A 75 3.08 4.28 3.30
C GLY A 75 3.28 3.01 2.50
N GLY A 76 3.15 3.13 1.17
CA GLY A 76 3.48 2.06 0.23
C GLY A 76 4.98 1.87 0.11
N LYS A 77 5.42 0.69 -0.33
CA LYS A 77 6.84 0.43 -0.57
C LYS A 77 7.33 1.12 -1.84
N GLY A 78 8.62 1.39 -1.93
CA GLY A 78 9.24 1.72 -3.21
C GLY A 78 9.14 0.57 -4.21
N ALA A 79 9.23 0.89 -5.50
CA ALA A 79 9.19 -0.08 -6.58
C ALA A 79 10.34 -1.09 -6.48
N SER A 80 10.02 -2.36 -6.68
CA SER A 80 11.01 -3.44 -6.78
C SER A 80 11.53 -3.56 -8.22
N GLY A 81 12.85 -3.56 -8.41
CA GLY A 81 13.49 -3.81 -9.71
C GLY A 81 13.69 -2.58 -10.61
N GLY A 82 13.66 -1.37 -10.04
CA GLY A 82 14.06 -0.11 -10.68
C GLY A 82 15.06 0.67 -9.82
N ASP A 83 15.46 1.86 -10.28
CA ASP A 83 16.42 2.72 -9.57
C ASP A 83 15.81 3.27 -8.26
N SER A 84 16.24 2.75 -7.11
CA SER A 84 16.15 3.44 -5.81
C SER A 84 14.79 4.01 -5.39
N GLY A 85 13.66 3.41 -5.79
CA GLY A 85 12.33 3.89 -5.39
C GLY A 85 12.22 3.95 -3.86
N ASN A 86 11.85 5.11 -3.31
CA ASN A 86 11.71 5.28 -1.87
C ASN A 86 10.37 4.76 -1.37
N GLY A 87 10.31 4.36 -0.10
CA GLY A 87 9.03 4.12 0.56
C GLY A 87 8.23 5.40 0.72
N GLY A 88 6.90 5.29 0.64
CA GLY A 88 6.00 6.40 0.94
C GLY A 88 5.91 6.68 2.43
N ASP A 89 5.60 7.91 2.82
CA ASP A 89 5.41 8.24 4.23
C ASP A 89 4.11 7.62 4.78
N GLY A 90 4.05 7.39 6.08
CA GLY A 90 2.82 7.06 6.77
C GLY A 90 1.84 8.24 6.83
N GLY A 91 0.55 7.94 6.91
CA GLY A 91 -0.49 8.92 7.20
C GLY A 91 -0.50 9.30 8.67
N ASN A 92 -0.96 10.49 9.01
CA ASN A 92 -1.09 10.93 10.40
C ASN A 92 -2.28 10.27 11.07
N GLY A 93 -2.24 10.13 12.40
CA GLY A 93 -3.41 9.76 13.18
C GLY A 93 -4.50 10.84 13.14
N ALA A 94 -5.75 10.42 13.29
CA ALA A 94 -6.88 11.33 13.40
C ALA A 94 -7.01 11.91 14.81
N SER A 95 -7.56 13.12 14.89
CA SER A 95 -7.77 13.80 16.16
C SER A 95 -8.76 13.14 17.09
N GLY A 96 -8.35 12.88 18.34
CA GLY A 96 -9.23 12.32 19.37
C GLY A 96 -10.27 13.35 19.82
N GLY A 97 -11.55 13.08 19.58
CA GLY A 97 -12.69 13.93 19.96
C GLY A 97 -13.04 13.79 21.44
N GLY A 98 -12.06 13.94 22.33
CA GLY A 98 -12.19 13.78 23.79
C GLY A 98 -11.61 12.47 24.36
N GLY A 99 -11.05 11.60 23.52
CA GLY A 99 -10.30 10.39 23.91
C GLY A 99 -8.87 10.40 23.35
N ALA A 100 -8.12 9.31 23.57
CA ALA A 100 -6.77 9.17 23.02
C ALA A 100 -6.78 9.35 21.48
N GLY A 101 -5.86 10.17 20.99
CA GLY A 101 -5.68 10.42 19.56
C GLY A 101 -5.23 9.17 18.78
N GLY A 102 -5.43 9.18 17.46
CA GLY A 102 -4.96 8.10 16.60
C GLY A 102 -3.45 8.10 16.43
N ASN A 103 -2.86 6.92 16.17
CA ASN A 103 -1.43 6.82 15.88
C ASN A 103 -1.13 7.20 14.42
N GLY A 104 0.07 7.69 14.16
CA GLY A 104 0.57 7.74 12.79
C GLY A 104 0.76 6.35 12.20
N GLY A 105 0.54 6.22 10.90
CA GLY A 105 0.86 5.02 10.13
C GLY A 105 2.37 4.87 9.94
N ALA A 106 2.85 3.66 9.70
CA ALA A 106 4.25 3.42 9.44
C ALA A 106 4.66 3.95 8.05
N GLY A 107 5.91 4.37 7.90
CA GLY A 107 6.50 4.60 6.58
C GLY A 107 6.66 3.29 5.81
N GLY A 108 6.58 3.36 4.49
CA GLY A 108 6.82 2.24 3.60
C GLY A 108 8.31 1.94 3.48
N ASN A 109 8.65 0.72 3.10
CA ASN A 109 10.06 0.37 2.89
C ASN A 109 10.56 0.90 1.54
N GLY A 110 11.83 1.28 1.47
CA GLY A 110 12.50 1.57 0.21
C GLY A 110 12.66 0.32 -0.67
N GLY A 111 12.66 0.53 -1.98
CA GLY A 111 13.12 -0.41 -2.98
C GLY A 111 14.65 -0.51 -2.98
N ALA A 112 15.23 -1.28 -3.90
CA ALA A 112 16.68 -1.50 -3.96
C ALA A 112 17.44 -0.17 -4.09
N GLY A 113 18.21 0.20 -3.05
CA GLY A 113 18.92 1.49 -2.97
C GLY A 113 18.08 2.70 -2.55
N GLY A 114 16.76 2.55 -2.45
CA GLY A 114 15.85 3.59 -1.99
C GLY A 114 15.75 3.67 -0.47
N ASP A 115 15.52 4.86 0.05
CA ASP A 115 15.27 5.10 1.46
C ASP A 115 13.87 4.64 1.86
N GLY A 116 13.71 4.27 3.13
CA GLY A 116 12.39 4.06 3.72
C GLY A 116 11.63 5.37 3.86
N GLY A 117 10.31 5.33 3.76
CA GLY A 117 9.44 6.45 4.06
C GLY A 117 9.43 6.76 5.55
N ASN A 118 9.04 7.97 5.93
CA ASN A 118 8.91 8.33 7.34
C ASN A 118 7.59 7.81 7.91
N GLY A 119 7.57 7.56 9.22
CA GLY A 119 6.31 7.32 9.92
C GLY A 119 5.45 8.58 9.93
N GLY A 120 4.13 8.40 9.90
CA GLY A 120 3.19 9.48 10.13
C GLY A 120 3.23 9.96 11.57
N ASN A 121 2.79 11.18 11.83
CA ASN A 121 2.72 11.72 13.17
C ASN A 121 1.48 11.20 13.92
N GLY A 122 1.62 11.02 15.23
CA GLY A 122 0.50 10.75 16.12
C GLY A 122 -0.32 12.01 16.38
N ASP A 123 -1.55 11.85 16.85
CA ASP A 123 -2.41 12.98 17.16
C ASP A 123 -2.08 13.64 18.52
N ALA A 124 -2.25 14.97 18.56
CA ALA A 124 -1.99 15.83 19.71
C ALA A 124 -2.82 15.54 20.97
N ASN A 125 -3.79 14.63 20.92
CA ASN A 125 -4.57 14.15 22.07
C ASN A 125 -4.15 12.74 22.53
N GLY A 126 -2.97 12.24 22.15
CA GLY A 126 -2.32 11.10 22.81
C GLY A 126 -2.04 9.87 21.95
N GLY A 127 -2.06 10.00 20.63
CA GLY A 127 -1.60 8.92 19.75
C GLY A 127 -0.08 8.98 19.54
N ASN A 128 0.57 7.84 19.33
CA ASN A 128 2.01 7.79 19.03
C ASN A 128 2.28 8.06 17.53
N GLY A 129 3.47 8.56 17.23
CA GLY A 129 3.98 8.58 15.86
C GLY A 129 4.16 7.16 15.33
N GLY A 130 3.95 6.99 14.03
CA GLY A 130 4.25 5.76 13.33
C GLY A 130 5.75 5.52 13.24
N SER A 131 6.16 4.27 13.03
CA SER A 131 7.56 3.96 12.76
C SER A 131 7.98 4.42 11.37
N GLY A 132 9.24 4.80 11.19
CA GLY A 132 9.82 4.93 9.86
C GLY A 132 9.85 3.58 9.15
N GLY A 133 9.78 3.60 7.83
CA GLY A 133 10.00 2.43 7.00
C GLY A 133 11.49 2.09 6.92
N ASN A 134 11.79 0.85 6.54
CA ASN A 134 13.17 0.43 6.36
C ASN A 134 13.70 0.88 5.00
N GLY A 135 14.98 1.23 4.92
CA GLY A 135 15.65 1.41 3.62
C GLY A 135 15.76 0.08 2.89
N GLY A 136 15.92 0.13 1.57
CA GLY A 136 16.27 -1.06 0.80
C GLY A 136 17.72 -1.50 1.04
N ASP A 137 18.18 -2.50 0.28
CA ASP A 137 19.48 -3.18 0.47
C ASP A 137 20.72 -2.26 0.53
N ALA A 138 20.60 -1.01 0.07
CA ALA A 138 21.62 0.04 0.22
C ALA A 138 21.07 1.39 0.74
N GLY A 139 19.77 1.48 1.02
CA GLY A 139 19.11 2.71 1.48
C GLY A 139 19.12 2.86 3.00
N LYS A 140 18.83 4.07 3.49
CA LYS A 140 18.66 4.33 4.93
C LYS A 140 17.20 4.11 5.34
N GLY A 141 17.00 3.66 6.57
CA GLY A 141 15.68 3.67 7.19
C GLY A 141 15.13 5.10 7.30
N GLY A 142 13.83 5.24 7.09
CA GLY A 142 13.09 6.46 7.35
C GLY A 142 13.01 6.76 8.85
N LYS A 143 12.68 8.01 9.18
CA LYS A 143 12.52 8.41 10.59
C LYS A 143 11.13 8.01 11.08
N GLY A 144 11.04 7.60 12.34
CA GLY A 144 9.76 7.52 13.04
C GLY A 144 9.09 8.88 13.08
N GLY A 145 7.75 8.89 12.98
CA GLY A 145 6.95 10.06 13.22
C GLY A 145 6.98 10.46 14.68
N GLU A 146 6.64 11.71 14.94
CA GLU A 146 6.61 12.24 16.30
C GLU A 146 5.38 11.71 17.06
N GLY A 147 5.61 11.34 18.32
CA GLY A 147 4.54 11.05 19.28
C GLY A 147 3.64 12.26 19.47
N GLY A 148 2.34 12.03 19.42
CA GLY A 148 1.34 13.00 19.78
C GLY A 148 1.43 13.35 21.27
N LYS A 149 1.13 14.62 21.60
CA LYS A 149 1.14 15.07 22.99
C LYS A 149 0.01 14.36 23.76
N GLY A 150 0.30 13.79 24.92
CA GLY A 150 -0.71 13.13 25.74
C GLY A 150 -1.85 14.10 26.07
N GLY A 151 -3.09 13.74 25.73
CA GLY A 151 -4.27 14.52 26.07
C GLY A 151 -4.38 14.61 27.59
N LYS A 152 -4.15 15.80 28.16
CA LYS A 152 -4.52 16.08 29.55
C LYS A 152 -6.03 16.19 29.57
N ASN A 153 -6.72 15.13 30.01
CA ASN A 153 -7.96 15.14 30.79
C ASN A 153 -8.69 13.80 30.68
N GLY A 154 -8.31 12.86 31.55
CA GLY A 154 -9.14 11.77 32.03
C GLY A 154 -9.41 11.93 33.53
N GLY A 155 -9.66 13.17 33.98
CA GLY A 155 -10.09 13.46 35.33
C GLY A 155 -11.59 13.23 35.44
N HIS A 156 -12.00 11.98 35.71
CA HIS A 156 -13.25 11.73 36.40
C HIS A 156 -12.87 11.13 37.75
N ASP A 157 -12.69 12.05 38.71
CA ASP A 157 -12.67 11.76 40.13
C ASP A 157 -13.87 10.89 40.49
N GLY A 158 -13.61 9.89 41.32
CA GLY A 158 -14.63 9.04 41.88
C GLY A 158 -15.70 9.85 42.62
N HIS A 159 -16.96 9.45 42.47
CA HIS A 159 -17.94 9.38 43.54
C HIS A 159 -19.30 8.91 42.98
N LYS A 160 -19.70 7.70 43.37
CA LYS A 160 -20.98 7.38 44.04
C LYS A 160 -21.22 5.87 43.96
N GLY A 161 -20.55 5.12 44.84
CA GLY A 161 -21.23 4.01 45.51
C GLY A 161 -21.95 4.62 46.70
N LYS A 162 -23.21 5.02 46.50
CA LYS A 162 -24.10 5.40 47.60
C LYS A 162 -24.77 4.13 48.11
N ASP A 163 -24.54 3.91 49.40
CA ASP A 163 -25.52 3.59 50.44
C ASP A 163 -26.38 2.31 50.31
N GLY A 164 -26.36 1.51 51.38
CA GLY A 164 -27.56 0.83 51.90
C GLY A 164 -27.60 -0.67 51.75
#